data_AF-A3JIS7-F1
#
_entry.id   AF-A3JIS7-F1
#
_cell.length_a   1.000
_cell.length_b   1.000
_cell.length_c   1.000
_cell.angle_alpha   90.00
_cell.angle_beta   90.00
_cell.angle_gamma   90.00
#
_symmetry.space_group_name_H-M   'P 1'
#
loop_
_entity.id
_entity.type
_entity.pdbx_description
1 polymer ?
#
loop_
_entity_poly.entity_id
_entity_poly.type
_entity_poly.pdbx_seq_one_letter_code
_entity_poly.pdbx_strand_id
1 'polypeptide(L)' 'MKPNELKARYTNHPLGWALQQLEQAPASETGQASFVMALTISELLCWQGELTEAERDCFHKEATTLAVRDQVKH' A
#
# COMPACT_ATOMS: atom_id res chain seq x y z
N MET A 1 -10.53 3.32 -10.43
CA MET A 1 -9.91 2.00 -10.64
C MET A 1 -10.08 1.19 -9.37
N LYS A 2 -10.29 -0.13 -9.43
CA LYS A 2 -10.47 -0.94 -8.21
C LYS A 2 -9.10 -1.30 -7.59
N PRO A 3 -8.98 -1.40 -6.25
CA PRO A 3 -7.70 -1.71 -5.58
C PRO A 3 -7.00 -2.98 -6.12
N ASN A 4 -7.77 -3.99 -6.49
CA ASN A 4 -7.25 -5.25 -7.04
C ASN A 4 -6.63 -5.09 -8.44
N GLU A 5 -7.14 -4.17 -9.26
CA GLU A 5 -6.60 -3.89 -10.60
C GLU A 5 -5.26 -3.14 -10.51
N LEU A 6 -5.15 -2.24 -9.52
CA LEU A 6 -3.92 -1.52 -9.21
C LEU A 6 -2.85 -2.46 -8.63
N LYS A 7 -3.19 -3.33 -7.68
CA LYS A 7 -2.27 -4.35 -7.15
C LYS A 7 -1.72 -5.26 -8.25
N ALA A 8 -2.57 -5.72 -9.18
CA ALA A 8 -2.14 -6.55 -10.31
C ALA A 8 -1.12 -5.85 -11.22
N ARG A 9 -1.29 -4.55 -11.49
CA ARG A 9 -0.38 -3.74 -12.31
C ARG A 9 1.02 -3.62 -11.70
N TYR A 10 1.13 -3.65 -10.37
CA TYR A 10 2.38 -3.46 -9.62
C TYR A 10 2.93 -4.76 -8.99
N THR A 11 2.50 -5.94 -9.45
CA THR A 11 2.89 -7.26 -8.89
C THR A 11 4.41 -7.48 -8.82
N ASN A 12 5.17 -6.93 -9.78
CA ASN A 12 6.64 -7.02 -9.82
C ASN A 12 7.33 -5.69 -9.45
N HIS A 13 6.63 -4.82 -8.70
CA HIS A 13 7.14 -3.51 -8.29
C HIS A 13 7.25 -3.44 -6.76
N PRO A 14 8.23 -2.69 -6.20
CA PRO A 14 8.35 -2.48 -4.76
C PRO A 14 7.04 -2.03 -4.07
N LEU A 15 6.19 -1.27 -4.78
CA LEU A 15 4.86 -0.87 -4.29
C LEU A 15 3.92 -2.06 -4.06
N GLY A 16 3.85 -2.99 -5.03
CA GLY A 16 3.01 -4.18 -4.90
C GLY A 16 3.51 -5.10 -3.80
N TRP A 17 4.83 -5.23 -3.64
CA TRP A 17 5.44 -6.02 -2.57
C TRP A 17 5.16 -5.42 -1.19
N ALA A 18 5.25 -4.10 -1.04
CA ALA A 18 4.93 -3.42 0.22
C ALA A 18 3.46 -3.65 0.62
N LEU A 19 2.53 -3.57 -0.33
CA LEU A 19 1.11 -3.81 -0.09
C LEU A 19 0.81 -5.27 0.26
N GLN A 20 1.43 -6.23 -0.44
CA GLN A 20 1.27 -7.66 -0.12
C GLN A 20 1.84 -7.99 1.26
N GLN A 21 2.99 -7.42 1.61
CA GLN A 21 3.51 -7.56 2.97
C GLN A 21 2.59 -6.94 4.00
N LEU A 22 1.91 -5.83 3.69
CA LEU A 22 0.89 -5.25 4.58
C LEU A 22 -0.29 -6.18 4.81
N GLU A 23 -0.74 -6.88 3.76
CA GLU A 23 -1.87 -7.81 3.86
C GLU A 23 -1.55 -9.07 4.69
N GLN A 24 -0.26 -9.44 4.73
CA GLN A 24 0.22 -10.65 5.38
C GLN A 24 0.96 -10.38 6.69
N ALA A 25 1.26 -9.12 7.00
CA ALA A 25 1.99 -8.76 8.20
C ALA A 25 1.18 -9.18 9.43
N PRO A 26 1.75 -9.96 10.36
CA PRO A 26 1.20 -10.03 11.70
C PRO A 26 1.27 -8.63 12.34
N ALA A 27 0.49 -8.37 13.40
CA ALA A 27 0.37 -7.08 14.09
C ALA A 27 1.66 -6.57 14.80
N SER A 28 2.84 -6.94 14.31
CA SER A 28 4.17 -6.54 14.79
C SER A 28 4.74 -5.35 14.00
N GLU A 29 5.95 -4.91 14.39
CA GLU A 29 6.73 -3.82 13.76
C GLU A 29 6.85 -3.93 12.22
N THR A 30 6.73 -5.14 11.67
CA THR A 30 6.74 -5.40 10.22
C THR A 30 5.58 -4.72 9.49
N GLY A 31 4.38 -4.66 10.09
CA GLY A 31 3.22 -3.99 9.50
C GLY A 31 3.40 -2.48 9.37
N GLN A 32 4.03 -1.85 10.38
CA GLN A 32 4.33 -0.41 10.37
C GLN A 32 5.35 -0.06 9.28
N ALA A 33 6.41 -0.86 9.12
CA ALA A 33 7.43 -0.64 8.10
C ALA A 33 6.86 -0.76 6.68
N SER A 34 6.05 -1.79 6.43
CA SER A 34 5.38 -1.97 5.14
C SER A 34 4.36 -0.84 4.85
N PHE A 35 3.76 -0.25 5.89
CA PHE A 35 2.80 0.86 5.74
C PHE A 35 3.48 2.12 5.27
N VAL A 36 4.56 2.51 5.95
CA VAL A 36 5.39 3.65 5.56
C VAL A 36 5.92 3.44 4.13
N MET A 37 6.34 2.23 3.78
CA MET A 37 6.84 1.92 2.44
C MET A 37 5.77 2.07 1.36
N ALA A 38 4.55 1.58 1.59
CA ALA A 38 3.44 1.70 0.63
C ALA A 38 3.05 3.18 0.38
N LEU A 39 2.99 4.01 1.44
CA LEU A 39 2.75 5.44 1.30
C LEU A 39 3.89 6.15 0.55
N THR A 40 5.13 5.86 0.94
CA THR A 40 6.30 6.54 0.37
C THR A 40 6.45 6.26 -1.13
N ILE A 41 6.27 5.00 -1.55
CA ILE A 41 6.42 4.63 -2.97
C ILE A 41 5.26 5.19 -3.80
N SER A 42 4.04 5.22 -3.28
CA SER A 42 2.90 5.78 -4.02
C SER A 42 3.01 7.29 -4.21
N GLU A 43 3.53 8.04 -3.23
CA GLU A 43 3.87 9.47 -3.41
C GLU A 43 4.98 9.67 -4.45
N LEU A 44 6.05 8.86 -4.38
CA LEU A 44 7.18 8.98 -5.32
C LEU A 44 6.75 8.73 -6.77
N LEU A 45 5.94 7.69 -7.01
CA LEU A 45 5.42 7.39 -8.34
C LEU A 45 4.42 8.44 -8.83
N CYS A 46 3.64 9.03 -7.93
CA CYS A 46 2.76 10.15 -8.28
C CYS A 46 3.57 11.38 -8.72
N TRP A 47 4.64 11.69 -7.99
CA TRP A 47 5.53 12.80 -8.32
C TRP A 47 6.28 12.59 -9.65
N GLN A 48 6.65 11.34 -9.95
CA GLN A 48 7.27 10.95 -11.23
C GLN A 48 6.28 10.89 -12.40
N GLY A 49 4.98 11.06 -12.16
CA GLY A 49 3.93 10.99 -13.17
C GLY A 49 3.54 9.57 -13.59
N GLU A 50 4.00 8.55 -12.87
CA GLU A 50 3.63 7.14 -13.09
C GLU A 50 2.28 6.78 -12.46
N LEU A 51 1.88 7.50 -11.41
CA LEU A 51 0.54 7.48 -10.84
C LEU A 51 -0.13 8.83 -11.02
N THR A 52 -1.44 8.79 -11.27
CA THR A 52 -2.30 9.94 -11.03
C THR A 52 -2.52 10.14 -9.53
N GLU A 53 -2.86 11.37 -9.12
CA GLU A 53 -3.22 11.69 -7.73
C GLU A 53 -4.33 10.76 -7.21
N ALA A 54 -5.32 10.44 -8.05
CA ALA A 54 -6.41 9.55 -7.70
C ALA A 54 -5.95 8.09 -7.46
N GLU A 55 -4.93 7.61 -8.17
CA GLU A 55 -4.36 6.27 -7.96
C GLU A 55 -3.50 6.22 -6.70
N ARG A 56 -2.72 7.26 -6.42
CA ARG A 56 -2.02 7.41 -5.13
C ARG A 56 -3.01 7.40 -3.96
N ASP A 57 -4.08 8.19 -4.05
CA ASP A 57 -5.09 8.26 -2.98
C ASP A 57 -5.77 6.90 -2.74
N CYS A 58 -5.95 6.12 -3.81
CA CYS A 58 -6.44 4.75 -3.71
C CYS A 58 -5.48 3.86 -2.91
N PHE A 59 -4.17 3.93 -3.18
CA PHE A 59 -3.16 3.19 -2.43
C PHE A 59 -3.06 3.64 -0.97
N HIS A 60 -3.13 4.94 -0.70
CA HIS A 60 -3.12 5.47 0.66
C HIS A 60 -4.30 4.94 1.48
N LYS A 61 -5.50 4.97 0.88
CA LYS A 61 -6.72 4.46 1.54
C LYS A 61 -6.64 2.97 1.80
N GLU A 62 -6.13 2.19 0.84
CA GLU A 62 -5.97 0.74 0.98
C GLU A 62 -4.95 0.40 2.07
N ALA A 63 -3.76 1.02 2.04
CA ALA A 63 -2.72 0.80 3.05
C ALA A 63 -3.19 1.17 4.46
N THR A 64 -3.94 2.27 4.60
CA THR A 64 -4.53 2.69 5.88
C THR A 64 -5.57 1.69 6.37
N THR A 65 -6.44 1.21 5.47
CA THR A 65 -7.47 0.21 5.80
C THR A 65 -6.85 -1.09 6.31
N LEU A 66 -5.79 -1.54 5.65
CA LEU A 66 -5.07 -2.75 6.02
C LEU A 66 -4.34 -2.57 7.37
N ALA A 67 -3.67 -1.45 7.59
CA ALA A 67 -2.98 -1.15 8.85
C ALA A 67 -3.95 -1.06 10.05
N VAL A 68 -5.14 -0.47 9.88
CA VAL A 68 -6.14 -0.35 10.95
C VAL A 68 -6.86 -1.68 11.22
N ARG A 69 -7.09 -2.51 10.18
CA ARG A 69 -7.73 -3.83 10.35
C ARG A 69 -6.96 -4.74 11.31
N ASP A 70 -5.64 -4.60 11.39
CA ASP A 70 -4.82 -5.36 12.34
C ASP A 70 -4.86 -4.82 13.77
N GLN A 71 -5.08 -3.51 13.96
CA GLN A 71 -5.23 -2.93 15.31
C GLN A 71 -6.53 -3.35 16.01
N VAL A 72 -7.57 -3.72 15.26
CA VAL A 72 -8.89 -4.08 15.81
C VAL A 72 -9.00 -5.56 16.18
N LYS A 73 -8.02 -6.40 15.81
CA LYS A 73 -8.02 -7.85 16.11
C LYS A 73 -7.36 -8.24 17.43
N HIS A 74 -6.84 -7.27 18.18
CA HIS A 74 -6.24 -7.43 19.51
C HIS A 74 -7.06 -6.70 20.56
#